data_AF-A0AB38SH46-F1
#
_entry.id   AF-A0AB38SH46-F1
#
_cell.length_a   1.000
_cell.length_b   1.000
_cell.length_c   1.000
_cell.angle_alpha   90.00
_cell.angle_beta   90.00
_cell.angle_gamma   90.00
#
_symmetry.space_group_name_H-M   'P 1'
#
loop_
_entity.id
_entity.type
_entity.pdbx_description
1 polymer ?
#
loop_
_entity_poly.entity_id
_entity_poly.type
_entity_poly.pdbx_seq_one_letter_code
_entity_poly.pdbx_strand_id
1 'polypeptide(L)' 'MSSRSQANTQDDDGLEAAIDQAIAACDGDMRSTIRALIVANEYLAAEVSELMKAVSHAYVRGRFQTYSG' A
#
# COMPACT_ATOMS: atom_id res chain seq x y z
N MET A 1 29.41 -5.28 -0.20
CA MET A 1 28.78 -3.97 0.07
C MET A 1 28.01 -3.40 -1.14
N SER A 2 27.86 -4.11 -2.28
CA SER A 2 27.14 -3.58 -3.48
C SER A 2 25.65 -3.94 -3.59
N SER A 3 25.12 -4.82 -2.74
CA SER A 3 23.76 -5.37 -2.94
C SER A 3 22.63 -4.42 -2.57
N ARG A 4 22.86 -3.44 -1.68
CA ARG A 4 21.83 -2.47 -1.25
C ARG A 4 21.55 -1.41 -2.30
N SER A 5 22.53 -1.03 -3.10
CA SER A 5 22.39 0.04 -4.10
C SER A 5 21.58 -0.42 -5.32
N GLN A 6 21.76 -1.67 -5.76
CA GLN A 6 21.04 -2.22 -6.93
C GLN A 6 19.56 -2.49 -6.65
N ALA A 7 19.22 -2.96 -5.44
CA ALA A 7 17.82 -3.15 -5.05
C ALA A 7 17.04 -1.82 -5.05
N ASN A 8 17.66 -0.76 -4.53
CA ASN A 8 17.04 0.55 -4.47
C ASN A 8 16.82 1.19 -5.85
N THR A 9 17.55 0.77 -6.90
CA THR A 9 17.34 1.29 -8.27
C THR A 9 16.19 0.58 -8.97
N GLN A 10 16.05 -0.74 -8.75
CA GLN A 10 14.97 -1.54 -9.33
C GLN A 10 13.60 -1.17 -8.77
N ASP A 11 13.56 -0.83 -7.48
CA ASP A 11 12.33 -0.37 -6.83
C ASP A 11 11.92 1.04 -7.31
N ASP A 12 12.91 1.89 -7.63
CA ASP A 12 12.71 3.25 -8.18
C ASP A 12 12.13 3.18 -9.60
N ASP A 13 12.67 2.31 -10.46
CA ASP A 13 12.17 2.10 -11.83
C ASP A 13 10.70 1.61 -11.83
N GLY A 14 10.35 0.75 -10.88
CA GLY A 14 8.97 0.27 -10.72
C GLY A 14 8.02 1.35 -10.22
N LEU A 15 8.50 2.22 -9.32
CA LEU A 15 7.73 3.34 -8.80
C LEU A 15 7.46 4.38 -9.87
N GLU A 16 8.48 4.78 -10.63
CA GLU A 16 8.34 5.75 -11.73
C GLU A 16 7.36 5.23 -12.81
N ALA A 17 7.44 3.94 -13.17
CA ALA A 17 6.49 3.33 -14.09
C ALA A 17 5.04 3.34 -13.57
N ALA A 18 4.84 3.19 -12.26
CA ALA A 18 3.52 3.27 -11.63
C ALA A 18 3.00 4.73 -11.58
N ILE A 19 3.89 5.70 -11.37
CA ILE A 19 3.57 7.14 -11.43
C ILE A 19 3.08 7.49 -12.84
N ASP A 20 3.81 7.08 -13.88
CA ASP A 20 3.42 7.33 -15.27
C ASP A 20 2.05 6.72 -15.60
N GLN A 21 1.77 5.51 -15.11
CA GLN A 21 0.46 4.88 -15.26
C GLN A 21 -0.66 5.66 -14.57
N ALA A 22 -0.42 6.16 -13.36
CA ALA A 22 -1.39 6.95 -12.61
C ALA A 22 -1.70 8.28 -13.32
N ILE A 23 -0.66 8.95 -13.85
CA ILE A 23 -0.80 10.18 -14.63
C ILE A 23 -1.58 9.91 -15.93
N ALA A 24 -1.25 8.83 -16.65
CA ALA A 24 -1.93 8.45 -17.87
C ALA A 24 -3.42 8.10 -17.63
N ALA A 25 -3.74 7.46 -16.51
CA ALA A 25 -5.13 7.18 -16.11
C ALA A 25 -5.95 8.44 -15.79
N CYS A 26 -5.29 9.56 -15.52
CA CYS A 26 -5.90 10.87 -15.25
C CYS A 26 -5.74 11.85 -16.43
N ASP A 27 -5.56 11.34 -17.66
CA ASP A 27 -5.39 12.14 -18.88
C ASP A 27 -4.24 13.17 -18.81
N GLY A 28 -3.21 12.89 -18.00
CA GLY A 28 -2.09 13.81 -17.78
C GLY A 28 -2.34 14.91 -16.76
N ASP A 29 -3.53 15.01 -16.15
CA ASP A 29 -3.80 16.00 -15.11
C ASP A 29 -3.18 15.59 -13.77
N MET A 30 -2.06 16.22 -13.43
CA MET A 30 -1.36 16.02 -12.16
C MET A 30 -2.23 16.33 -10.94
N ARG A 31 -3.13 17.32 -11.00
CA ARG A 31 -3.98 17.68 -9.85
C ARG A 31 -5.04 16.61 -9.61
N SER A 32 -5.62 16.06 -10.67
CA SER A 32 -6.54 14.93 -10.58
C SER A 32 -5.83 13.66 -10.14
N THR A 33 -4.62 13.41 -10.63
CA THR A 33 -3.77 12.28 -10.22
C THR A 33 -3.49 12.32 -8.72
N ILE A 34 -3.03 13.46 -8.19
CA ILE A 34 -2.74 13.62 -6.76
C ILE A 34 -4.00 13.41 -5.92
N ARG A 35 -5.15 13.93 -6.35
CA ARG A 35 -6.43 13.70 -5.65
C ARG A 35 -6.81 12.23 -5.63
N ALA A 36 -6.69 11.53 -6.76
CA ALA A 36 -6.99 10.11 -6.87
C ALA A 36 -6.09 9.29 -5.93
N LEU A 37 -4.79 9.59 -5.89
CA LEU A 37 -3.83 8.93 -5.00
C LEU A 37 -4.13 9.16 -3.52
N ILE A 38 -4.52 10.39 -3.13
CA ILE A 38 -4.92 10.69 -1.74
C ILE A 38 -6.16 9.86 -1.35
N VAL A 39 -7.19 9.86 -2.20
CA VAL A 39 -8.43 9.10 -1.94
C VAL A 39 -8.15 7.60 -1.86
N ALA A 40 -7.33 7.07 -2.77
CA ALA A 40 -6.94 5.66 -2.75
C ALA A 40 -6.18 5.30 -1.46
N ASN A 41 -5.27 6.16 -1.01
CA ASN A 41 -4.53 5.95 0.23
C ASN A 41 -5.44 5.99 1.47
N GLU A 42 -6.39 6.94 1.53
CA GLU A 42 -7.39 6.99 2.61
C GLU A 42 -8.27 5.72 2.63
N TYR A 43 -8.67 5.23 1.46
CA TYR A 43 -9.43 3.99 1.33
C TYR A 43 -8.65 2.78 1.85
N LEU A 44 -7.39 2.62 1.43
CA LEU A 44 -6.53 1.52 1.89
C LEU A 44 -6.29 1.58 3.41
N ALA A 45 -6.07 2.78 3.96
CA ALA A 45 -5.92 2.97 5.40
C ALA A 45 -7.19 2.56 6.17
N ALA A 46 -8.37 2.85 5.63
CA ALA A 46 -9.64 2.42 6.19
C ALA A 46 -9.80 0.88 6.14
N GLU A 47 -9.49 0.24 5.01
CA GLU A 47 -9.52 -1.22 4.89
C GLU A 47 -8.58 -1.91 5.88
N VAL A 48 -7.36 -1.40 6.04
CA VAL A 48 -6.40 -1.92 7.02
C VAL A 48 -6.95 -1.77 8.44
N SER A 49 -7.57 -0.62 8.77
CA SER A 49 -8.19 -0.40 10.08
C SER A 49 -9.30 -1.43 10.35
N GLU A 50 -10.17 -1.67 9.38
CA GLU A 50 -11.26 -2.65 9.50
C GLU A 50 -10.72 -4.08 9.63
N LEU A 51 -9.71 -4.45 8.84
CA LEU A 51 -9.06 -5.75 8.94
C LEU A 51 -8.43 -5.95 10.33
N MET A 52 -7.73 -4.94 10.84
CA MET A 52 -7.14 -4.98 12.19
C MET A 52 -8.20 -5.15 13.28
N LYS A 53 -9.35 -4.47 13.16
CA LYS A 53 -10.49 -4.67 14.09
C LYS A 53 -11.01 -6.11 14.02
N ALA A 54 -11.17 -6.68 12.83
CA ALA A 54 -11.63 -8.04 12.65
C ALA A 54 -10.66 -9.07 13.25
N VAL A 55 -9.35 -8.90 13.02
CA VAL A 55 -8.29 -9.74 13.60
C VAL A 55 -8.29 -9.61 15.13
N SER A 56 -8.35 -8.39 15.67
CA SER A 56 -8.44 -8.14 17.11
C SER A 56 -9.66 -8.81 17.74
N HIS A 57 -10.84 -8.69 17.11
CA HIS A 57 -12.05 -9.36 17.57
C HIS A 57 -11.94 -10.88 17.59
N ALA A 58 -11.29 -11.47 16.58
CA ALA A 58 -11.07 -12.91 16.51
C ALA A 58 -10.05 -13.40 17.54
N TYR A 59 -9.03 -12.59 17.85
CA TYR A 59 -8.06 -12.83 18.91
C TYR A 59 -8.72 -12.76 20.30
N VAL A 60 -9.50 -11.70 20.58
CA VAL A 60 -10.25 -11.53 21.83
C VAL A 60 -11.27 -12.66 22.06
N ARG A 61 -11.83 -13.21 20.99
CA ARG A 61 -12.75 -14.38 21.06
C ARG A 61 -12.03 -15.74 21.10
N GLY A 62 -10.70 -15.77 21.23
CA GLY A 62 -9.93 -17.01 21.34
C GLY A 62 -9.96 -17.89 20.08
N ARG A 63 -10.34 -17.33 18.92
CA ARG A 63 -10.46 -18.10 17.66
C ARG A 63 -9.12 -18.29 16.95
N PHE A 64 -8.13 -17.45 17.27
CA PHE A 64 -6.75 -17.67 16.89
C PHE A 64 -5.99 -18.15 18.12
N GLN A 65 -5.63 -19.44 18.15
CA GLN A 65 -4.57 -19.90 19.04
C GLN A 65 -3.28 -19.24 18.53
N THR A 66 -2.62 -18.46 19.37
CA THR A 66 -1.25 -18.02 19.10
C THR A 66 -0.42 -19.27 18.78
N TYR A 67 0.12 -19.34 17.57
CA TYR A 67 1.18 -20.31 17.27
C TYR A 67 2.37 -19.92 18.14
N SER A 68 2.47 -20.56 19.31
CA SER A 68 3.68 -20.53 20.13
C SER A 68 4.59 -21.59 19.53
N GLY A 69 5.46 -21.15 18.62
CA GLY A 69 6.67 -21.90 18.29
C GLY A 69 7.56 -22.04 19.52
#